data_AF-A0AB33KRT7-F1
#
_entry.id   AF-A0AB33KRT7-F1
#
_cell.length_a   1.000
_cell.length_b   1.000
_cell.length_c   1.000
_cell.angle_alpha   90.00
_cell.angle_beta   90.00
_cell.angle_gamma   90.00
#
_symmetry.space_group_name_H-M   'P 1'
#
loop_
_entity.id
_entity.type
_entity.pdbx_description
1 polymer ?
#
loop_
_entity_poly.entity_id
_entity_poly.type
_entity_poly.pdbx_seq_one_letter_code
_entity_poly.pdbx_strand_id
1 'polypeptide(L)'
;MAEQLDLALLRDGDGNCVRITVLGPLEEVPGGLAAEIVVDTPFVSGRVDLALWRSRLVSWGEALDRLEGGEDIAWLQVQRGPSVFIQLNGQRDCPEVVVEDALTSMATVRVPIDLPADWIESHRHLLESVLSAWDDHLSRE
;
A
#
# COMPACT_ATOMS: atom_id res chain seq x y z
N MET A 1 17.65 13.92 6.90
CA MET A 1 17.23 12.92 5.89
C MET A 1 15.78 12.62 6.21
N ALA A 2 14.87 12.70 5.24
CA ALA A 2 13.48 12.35 5.49
C ALA A 2 13.42 10.89 5.94
N GLU A 3 12.73 10.62 7.04
CA GLU A 3 12.51 9.26 7.53
C GLU A 3 11.53 8.58 6.58
N GLN A 4 11.94 7.48 5.95
CA GLN A 4 11.04 6.67 5.15
C GLN A 4 10.17 5.86 6.09
N LEU A 5 8.86 5.83 5.83
CA LEU A 5 7.89 5.16 6.67
C LEU A 5 7.05 4.21 5.82
N ASP A 6 6.89 2.98 6.29
CA ASP A 6 5.99 2.04 5.64
C ASP A 6 4.54 2.39 5.96
N LEU A 7 3.72 2.45 4.93
CA LEU A 7 2.25 2.54 5.02
C LEU A 7 1.62 1.15 5.10
N ALA A 8 2.23 0.18 4.41
CA ALA A 8 1.80 -1.20 4.38
C ALA A 8 3.00 -2.14 4.17
N LEU A 9 3.00 -3.27 4.87
CA LEU A 9 4.01 -4.31 4.76
C LEU A 9 3.35 -5.68 4.83
N LEU A 10 3.16 -6.28 3.66
CA LEU A 10 2.55 -7.60 3.49
C LEU A 10 3.68 -8.57 3.15
N ARG A 11 4.06 -9.45 4.09
CA ARG A 11 5.20 -10.36 3.90
C ARG A 11 4.93 -11.71 4.55
N ASP A 12 5.40 -12.77 3.89
CA ASP A 12 5.37 -14.13 4.41
C ASP A 12 6.78 -14.72 4.66
N GLY A 13 6.80 -15.96 5.15
CA GLY A 13 8.03 -16.72 5.40
C GLY A 13 8.69 -17.29 4.13
N ASP A 14 7.98 -17.33 3.00
CA ASP A 14 8.48 -17.84 1.72
C ASP A 14 9.24 -16.78 0.92
N GLY A 15 9.28 -15.54 1.43
CA GLY A 15 10.00 -14.43 0.83
C GLY A 15 9.15 -13.60 -0.13
N ASN A 16 7.83 -13.80 -0.15
CA ASN A 16 6.93 -12.90 -0.87
C ASN A 16 6.69 -11.65 -0.03
N CYS A 17 6.77 -10.49 -0.67
CA CYS A 17 6.63 -9.21 -0.03
C CYS A 17 5.95 -8.22 -0.97
N VAL A 18 4.92 -7.53 -0.48
CA VAL A 18 4.39 -6.30 -1.09
C VAL A 18 4.46 -5.20 -0.04
N ARG A 19 5.17 -4.13 -0.35
CA ARG A 19 5.41 -3.02 0.56
C ARG A 19 5.01 -1.71 -0.09
N ILE A 20 4.41 -0.83 0.70
CA ILE A 20 4.09 0.54 0.33
C ILE A 20 4.83 1.46 1.28
N THR A 21 5.76 2.26 0.75
CA THR A 21 6.65 3.10 1.56
C THR A 21 6.46 4.57 1.18
N VAL A 22 6.26 5.43 2.17
CA VAL A 22 6.31 6.89 2.04
C VAL A 22 7.78 7.32 2.09
N LEU A 23 8.22 8.00 1.04
CA LEU A 23 9.61 8.42 0.84
C LEU A 23 9.88 9.84 1.37
N GLY A 24 8.82 10.63 1.53
CA GLY A 24 8.88 11.99 2.02
C GLY A 24 7.97 12.94 1.22
N PRO A 25 8.18 14.26 1.35
CA PRO A 25 7.43 15.25 0.59
C PRO A 25 7.64 15.08 -0.90
N LEU A 26 6.55 15.18 -1.67
CA LEU A 26 6.63 15.30 -3.12
C LEU A 26 7.03 16.74 -3.46
N GLU A 27 8.17 16.90 -4.15
CA GLU A 27 8.65 18.22 -4.54
C GLU A 27 7.62 18.93 -5.42
N GLU A 28 7.48 20.25 -5.23
CA GLU A 28 6.59 21.12 -6.02
C GLU A 28 5.09 20.83 -5.91
N VAL A 29 4.67 19.88 -5.06
CA VAL A 29 3.26 19.53 -4.81
C VAL A 29 2.90 19.75 -3.34
N PRO A 30 2.23 20.86 -3.00
CA PRO A 30 1.71 21.09 -1.65
C PRO A 30 0.82 19.94 -1.16
N GLY A 31 1.02 19.48 0.07
CA GLY A 31 0.28 18.36 0.65
C GLY A 31 0.59 16.98 0.07
N GLY A 32 1.39 16.90 -1.00
CA GLY A 32 1.73 15.65 -1.66
C GLY A 32 2.91 14.94 -1.01
N LEU A 33 2.82 13.62 -0.86
CA LEU A 33 3.92 12.75 -0.44
C LEU A 33 4.36 11.87 -1.61
N ALA A 34 5.67 11.74 -1.79
CA ALA A 34 6.24 10.73 -2.68
C ALA A 34 6.19 9.37 -1.97
N ALA A 35 5.76 8.34 -2.69
CA ALA A 35 5.71 6.97 -2.19
C ALA A 35 6.07 5.99 -3.30
N GLU A 36 6.28 4.74 -2.91
CA GLU A 36 6.49 3.62 -3.83
C GLU A 36 5.70 2.40 -3.39
N ILE A 37 5.29 1.58 -4.37
CA ILE A 37 4.88 0.20 -4.16
C ILE A 37 6.01 -0.68 -4.69
N VAL A 38 6.50 -1.58 -3.83
CA VAL A 38 7.51 -2.58 -4.17
C VAL A 38 6.87 -3.95 -4.03
N VAL A 39 6.97 -4.74 -5.09
CA VAL A 39 6.69 -6.17 -5.07
C VAL A 39 8.03 -6.89 -5.14
N ASP A 40 8.29 -7.75 -4.18
CA ASP A 40 9.52 -8.56 -4.13
C ASP A 40 9.14 -10.00 -3.81
N THR A 41 9.50 -10.91 -4.71
CA THR A 41 9.29 -12.35 -4.56
C THR A 41 10.53 -13.07 -5.05
N PRO A 42 10.74 -14.36 -4.71
CA PRO A 42 11.87 -15.13 -5.23
C PRO A 42 11.93 -15.25 -6.76
N PHE A 43 10.81 -15.03 -7.46
CA PHE A 43 10.70 -15.16 -8.91
C PHE A 43 10.70 -13.81 -9.64
N VAL A 44 9.95 -12.82 -9.13
CA VAL A 44 9.77 -11.51 -9.75
C VAL A 44 9.89 -10.40 -8.72
N SER A 45 10.56 -9.32 -9.10
CA SER A 45 10.57 -8.06 -8.36
C SER A 45 10.19 -6.89 -9.27
N GLY A 46 9.56 -5.89 -8.68
CA GLY A 46 9.06 -4.73 -9.38
C GLY A 46 8.82 -3.56 -8.44
N ARG A 47 8.88 -2.35 -8.99
CA ARG A 47 8.68 -1.11 -8.26
C ARG A 47 7.86 -0.16 -9.12
N VAL A 48 6.90 0.54 -8.51
CA VAL A 48 6.18 1.65 -9.13
C VAL A 48 6.04 2.80 -8.15
N ASP A 49 6.33 4.01 -8.61
CA ASP A 49 6.19 5.22 -7.80
C ASP A 49 4.73 5.70 -7.81
N LEU A 50 4.29 6.31 -6.71
CA LEU A 50 2.99 6.95 -6.59
C LEU A 50 3.04 8.20 -5.72
N ALA A 51 2.10 9.11 -5.94
CA ALA A 51 1.86 10.26 -5.08
C ALA A 51 0.76 9.93 -4.06
N LEU A 52 0.94 10.36 -2.82
CA LEU A 52 -0.07 10.24 -1.76
C LEU A 52 -0.50 11.60 -1.25
N TRP A 53 -1.76 11.66 -0.82
CA TRP A 53 -2.45 12.81 -0.25
C TRP A 53 -3.17 12.33 1.01
N ARG A 54 -3.59 13.26 1.88
CA ARG A 54 -4.32 12.89 3.11
C ARG A 54 -5.56 12.07 2.76
N SER A 55 -6.27 12.45 1.70
CA SER A 55 -7.43 11.70 1.19
C SER A 55 -7.12 10.25 0.82
N ARG A 56 -5.92 9.95 0.27
CA ARG A 56 -5.49 8.59 -0.07
C ARG A 56 -5.09 7.77 1.16
N LEU A 57 -4.51 8.42 2.18
CA LEU A 57 -4.20 7.78 3.45
C LEU A 57 -5.48 7.46 4.24
N VAL A 58 -6.47 8.36 4.23
CA VAL A 58 -7.79 8.11 4.82
C VAL A 58 -8.48 6.94 4.12
N SER A 59 -8.48 6.91 2.78
CA SER A 59 -9.09 5.80 2.04
C SER A 59 -8.36 4.48 2.22
N TRP A 60 -7.07 4.49 2.58
CA TRP A 60 -6.37 3.29 3.03
C TRP A 60 -6.91 2.79 4.37
N GLY A 61 -7.14 3.69 5.33
CA GLY A 61 -7.79 3.35 6.61
C GLY A 61 -9.18 2.74 6.43
N GLU A 62 -10.00 3.33 5.57
CA GLU A 62 -11.32 2.79 5.20
C GLU A 62 -11.21 1.40 4.55
N ALA A 63 -10.17 1.17 3.76
CA ALA A 63 -9.90 -0.14 3.18
C ALA A 63 -9.54 -1.18 4.26
N LEU A 64 -8.74 -0.79 5.27
CA LEU A 64 -8.44 -1.67 6.42
C LEU A 64 -9.71 -2.02 7.22
N ASP A 65 -10.63 -1.07 7.40
CA ASP A 65 -11.94 -1.32 8.05
C ASP A 65 -12.76 -2.38 7.30
N ARG A 66 -12.76 -2.31 5.97
CA ARG A 66 -13.46 -3.29 5.12
C ARG A 66 -12.80 -4.67 5.19
N LEU A 67 -11.47 -4.73 5.19
CA LEU A 67 -10.72 -5.98 5.36
C LEU A 67 -11.01 -6.63 6.72
N GLU A 68 -11.09 -5.83 7.79
CA GLU A 68 -11.49 -6.33 9.11
C GLU A 68 -12.93 -6.86 9.12
N GLY A 69 -13.82 -6.25 8.33
CA GLY A 69 -15.17 -6.74 8.08
C GLY A 69 -15.26 -8.02 7.22
N GLY A 70 -14.12 -8.54 6.73
CA GLY A 70 -14.09 -9.72 5.86
C GLY A 70 -14.36 -9.41 4.38
N GLU A 71 -14.26 -8.15 3.97
CA GLU A 71 -14.46 -7.73 2.58
C GLU A 71 -13.13 -7.50 1.84
N ASP A 72 -13.11 -7.90 0.57
CA ASP A 72 -12.02 -7.56 -0.35
C ASP A 72 -11.97 -6.05 -0.62
N ILE A 73 -10.77 -5.54 -0.92
CA ILE A 73 -10.55 -4.13 -1.22
C ILE A 73 -9.96 -3.89 -2.60
N ALA A 74 -10.20 -2.68 -3.09
CA ALA A 74 -9.59 -2.10 -4.29
C ALA A 74 -9.15 -0.67 -3.96
N TRP A 75 -7.89 -0.50 -3.56
CA TRP A 75 -7.31 0.80 -3.24
C TRP A 75 -6.72 1.45 -4.50
N LEU A 76 -6.99 2.74 -4.68
CA LEU A 76 -6.59 3.57 -5.83
C LEU A 76 -7.16 3.19 -7.21
N GLN A 77 -8.06 2.19 -7.33
CA GLN A 77 -8.59 1.69 -8.60
C GLN A 77 -9.17 2.76 -9.55
N VAL A 78 -9.86 3.78 -9.02
CA VAL A 78 -10.54 4.81 -9.85
C VAL A 78 -9.58 5.95 -10.27
N GLN A 79 -8.30 5.86 -9.89
CA GLN A 79 -7.34 6.95 -10.05
C GLN A 79 -6.34 6.65 -11.17
N ARG A 80 -5.72 7.71 -11.72
CA ARG A 80 -4.53 7.52 -12.57
C ARG A 80 -3.37 7.08 -11.70
N GLY A 81 -2.87 5.87 -11.92
CA GLY A 81 -1.69 5.33 -11.25
C GLY A 81 -1.82 3.85 -10.91
N PRO A 82 -0.89 3.32 -10.11
CA PRO A 82 -0.95 1.94 -9.66
C PRO A 82 -2.14 1.73 -8.69
N SER A 83 -2.76 0.57 -8.79
CA SER A 83 -3.86 0.11 -7.94
C SER A 83 -3.42 -1.10 -7.11
N VAL A 84 -3.93 -1.19 -5.89
CA VAL A 84 -3.64 -2.31 -4.98
C VAL A 84 -4.96 -2.97 -4.59
N PHE A 85 -5.06 -4.27 -4.81
CA PHE A 85 -6.19 -5.08 -4.36
C PHE A 85 -5.71 -6.08 -3.33
N ILE A 86 -6.54 -6.35 -2.33
CA ILE A 86 -6.32 -7.42 -1.36
C ILE A 86 -7.59 -8.25 -1.32
N GLN A 87 -7.43 -9.53 -1.66
CA GLN A 87 -8.50 -10.52 -1.63
C GLN A 87 -8.24 -11.46 -0.46
N LEU A 88 -9.13 -11.50 0.53
CA LEU A 88 -8.89 -12.25 1.78
C LEU A 88 -8.89 -13.76 1.56
N ASN A 89 -9.72 -14.23 0.63
CA ASN A 89 -9.85 -15.64 0.27
C ASN A 89 -9.30 -15.87 -1.15
N GLY A 90 -7.98 -15.76 -1.31
CA GLY A 90 -7.30 -16.04 -2.57
C GLY A 90 -7.35 -17.52 -2.96
N GLN A 91 -6.79 -17.86 -4.13
CA GLN A 91 -6.82 -19.23 -4.68
C GLN A 91 -6.07 -20.28 -3.83
N ARG A 92 -5.33 -19.87 -2.81
CA ARG A 92 -4.47 -20.72 -1.96
C ARG A 92 -4.89 -20.72 -0.49
N ASP A 93 -6.15 -20.37 -0.19
CA ASP A 93 -6.67 -20.24 1.18
C ASP A 93 -5.88 -19.21 2.03
N CYS A 94 -5.19 -18.27 1.38
CA CYS A 94 -4.51 -17.14 2.00
C CYS A 94 -4.83 -15.84 1.24
N PRO A 95 -4.57 -14.67 1.87
CA PRO A 95 -4.73 -13.39 1.22
C PRO A 95 -3.91 -13.29 -0.08
N GLU A 96 -4.53 -12.76 -1.13
CA GLU A 96 -3.87 -12.48 -2.41
C GLU A 96 -3.80 -10.97 -2.63
N VAL A 97 -2.57 -10.47 -2.81
CA VAL A 97 -2.28 -9.06 -3.09
C VAL A 97 -2.06 -8.89 -4.58
N VAL A 98 -2.77 -7.95 -5.19
CA VAL A 98 -2.65 -7.64 -6.61
C VAL A 98 -2.20 -6.21 -6.77
N VAL A 99 -1.08 -6.01 -7.45
CA VAL A 99 -0.59 -4.68 -7.85
C VAL A 99 -0.77 -4.57 -9.36
N GLU A 100 -1.52 -3.54 -9.78
CA GLU A 100 -1.77 -3.26 -11.19
C GLU A 100 -1.31 -1.85 -11.54
N ASP A 101 -0.40 -1.72 -12.50
CA ASP A 101 -0.02 -0.44 -13.10
C ASP A 101 -0.43 -0.43 -14.57
N ALA A 102 -1.73 -0.21 -14.79
CA ALA A 102 -2.36 -0.30 -16.10
C ALA A 102 -1.93 0.83 -17.07
N LEU A 103 -1.36 1.92 -16.56
CA LEU A 103 -1.07 3.11 -17.37
C LEU A 103 0.40 3.20 -17.80
N THR A 104 1.34 2.86 -16.93
CA THR A 104 2.77 3.08 -17.21
C THR A 104 3.43 1.82 -17.71
N SER A 105 3.43 0.75 -16.92
CA SER A 105 4.07 -0.52 -17.26
C SER A 105 3.14 -1.51 -17.96
N MET A 106 1.81 -1.31 -17.88
CA MET A 106 0.79 -2.28 -18.31
C MET A 106 0.99 -3.65 -17.64
N ALA A 107 1.54 -3.66 -16.43
CA ALA A 107 1.86 -4.86 -15.68
C ALA A 107 0.86 -5.08 -14.54
N THR A 108 0.51 -6.35 -14.33
CA THR A 108 -0.26 -6.82 -13.18
C THR A 108 0.51 -7.93 -12.50
N VAL A 109 0.76 -7.80 -11.20
CA VAL A 109 1.41 -8.83 -10.39
C VAL A 109 0.43 -9.29 -9.32
N ARG A 110 0.24 -10.60 -9.21
CA ARG A 110 -0.59 -11.23 -8.17
C ARG A 110 0.30 -12.08 -7.28
N VAL A 111 0.25 -11.84 -5.98
CA VAL A 111 1.10 -12.48 -4.99
C VAL A 111 0.22 -13.02 -3.86
N PRO A 112 0.08 -14.34 -3.72
CA PRO A 112 -0.48 -14.92 -2.51
C PRO A 112 0.52 -14.75 -1.37
N ILE A 113 0.07 -14.24 -0.22
CA ILE A 113 0.91 -13.95 0.95
C ILE A 113 0.24 -14.53 2.19
N ASP A 114 0.93 -15.44 2.87
CA ASP A 114 0.48 -15.98 4.16
C ASP A 114 0.74 -14.97 5.28
N LEU A 115 -0.27 -14.15 5.57
CA LEU A 115 -0.17 -13.03 6.50
C LEU A 115 -0.46 -13.47 7.95
N PRO A 116 0.24 -12.89 8.94
CA PRO A 116 -0.05 -13.15 10.35
C PRO A 116 -1.43 -12.61 10.74
N ALA A 117 -2.11 -13.23 11.71
CA ALA A 117 -3.50 -12.91 12.04
C ALA A 117 -3.76 -11.43 12.42
N ASP A 118 -2.75 -10.74 12.94
CA ASP A 118 -2.77 -9.34 13.40
C ASP A 118 -2.27 -8.35 12.32
N TRP A 119 -2.13 -8.78 11.07
CA TRP A 119 -1.60 -7.93 10.01
C TRP A 119 -2.40 -6.63 9.82
N ILE A 120 -3.74 -6.67 9.93
CA ILE A 120 -4.59 -5.49 9.76
C ILE A 120 -4.31 -4.46 10.88
N GLU A 121 -4.24 -4.89 12.14
CA GLU A 121 -3.92 -4.03 13.27
C GLU A 121 -2.52 -3.40 13.12
N SER A 122 -1.54 -4.21 12.68
CA SER A 122 -0.20 -3.71 12.35
C SER A 122 -0.24 -2.61 11.28
N HIS A 123 -1.07 -2.75 10.24
CA HIS A 123 -1.21 -1.75 9.19
C HIS A 123 -1.93 -0.48 9.67
N ARG A 124 -2.83 -0.58 10.67
CA ARG A 124 -3.43 0.60 11.31
C ARG A 124 -2.35 1.41 12.02
N HIS A 125 -1.45 0.76 12.76
CA HIS A 125 -0.33 1.45 13.42
C HIS A 125 0.66 2.08 12.44
N LEU A 126 0.92 1.44 11.30
CA LEU A 126 1.72 2.02 10.23
C LEU A 126 1.04 3.29 9.67
N LEU A 127 -0.26 3.23 9.38
CA LEU A 127 -1.02 4.39 8.92
C LEU A 127 -1.01 5.54 9.95
N GLU A 128 -1.22 5.25 11.23
CA GLU A 128 -1.14 6.24 12.31
C GLU A 128 0.25 6.90 12.38
N SER A 129 1.30 6.10 12.24
CA SER A 129 2.68 6.58 12.23
C SER A 129 2.94 7.52 11.05
N VAL A 130 2.48 7.16 9.85
CA VAL A 130 2.59 8.00 8.65
C VAL A 130 1.81 9.31 8.83
N LEU A 131 0.55 9.24 9.29
CA LEU A 131 -0.28 10.42 9.50
C LEU A 131 0.34 11.37 10.54
N SER A 132 0.85 10.82 11.65
CA SER A 132 1.49 11.61 12.70
C SER A 132 2.80 12.25 12.25
N ALA A 133 3.62 11.55 11.47
CA ALA A 133 4.91 12.06 11.02
C ALA A 133 4.78 13.17 9.97
N TRP A 134 3.72 13.12 9.16
CA TRP A 134 3.53 14.02 8.02
C TRP A 134 2.34 15.00 8.18
N ASP A 135 1.75 15.11 9.37
CA ASP A 135 0.54 15.91 9.62
C ASP A 135 0.67 17.36 9.14
N ASP A 136 1.79 18.02 9.48
CA ASP A 136 2.09 19.41 9.09
C ASP A 136 2.16 19.57 7.56
N HIS A 137 2.73 18.58 6.86
CA HIS A 137 2.87 18.63 5.40
C HIS A 137 1.54 18.36 4.71
N LEU A 138 0.83 17.32 5.15
CA LEU A 138 -0.48 16.90 4.65
C LEU A 138 -1.56 17.96 4.87
N SER A 139 -1.41 18.83 5.88
CA SER A 139 -2.33 19.94 6.14
C SER A 139 -2.26 21.07 5.11
N ARG A 140 -1.35 20.98 4.14
CA ARG A 140 -1.14 21.96 3.07
C ARG A 140 -1.76 21.55 1.73
N GLU A 141 -2.53 20.46 1.72
CA GLU A 141 -3.32 19.98 0.57
C GLU A 141 -4.41 20.98 0.14
#